data_AF-A0A0M5JDM8-F1
#
_entry.id   AF-A0A0M5JDM8-F1
#
_cell.length_a   1.000
_cell.length_b   1.000
_cell.length_c   1.000
_cell.angle_alpha   90.00
_cell.angle_beta   90.00
_cell.angle_gamma   90.00
#
_symmetry.space_group_name_H-M   'P 1'
#
loop_
_entity.id
_entity.type
_entity.pdbx_description
1 polymer ?
#
loop_
_entity_poly.entity_id
_entity_poly.type
_entity_poly.pdbx_seq_one_letter_code
_entity_poly.pdbx_strand_id
1 'polypeptide(L)'
;MRTVAYQQQQIKDKRSSDNYNRYRNTNRATYNQSKVLSKFEKQQQVLQLKLSVYRSTYSRKLALFNRNNLLAGAGGGRLVGAFRLLLLLLFLLSNCIVGAFEPDFVIPLENVTIAQGRDATFTCVVNNLGGHRVSGDGSSAPAKVAWIKADAKAILAIHEHVITNNDRLSVTHNDFNTWTLNIRSVKMEDSGKYMCQVNTDPMKMQTATLEVVIPPDIINEETSGDMMVPEGGSAKLVCRARGHPRPRITWRREDGREIIARNGSHHKSKAISVEGEMLTLSKVTRSEMGAYMCIASNGVPPTVSKRMKLQVHCK
;
A
#
# COMPACT_ATOMS: atom_id res chain seq x y z
N MET A 1 48.17 -14.20 -25.43
CA MET A 1 46.92 -13.73 -26.09
C MET A 1 45.84 -14.82 -26.22
N ARG A 2 46.15 -16.08 -26.56
CA ARG A 2 45.14 -17.15 -26.74
C ARG A 2 44.34 -17.53 -25.47
N THR A 3 44.94 -17.41 -24.29
CA THR A 3 44.31 -17.80 -23.00
C THR A 3 43.18 -16.84 -22.57
N VAL A 4 43.31 -15.54 -22.88
CA VAL A 4 42.32 -14.52 -22.51
C VAL A 4 41.07 -14.63 -23.39
N ALA A 5 41.23 -14.95 -24.67
CA ALA A 5 40.12 -15.17 -25.59
C ALA A 5 39.27 -16.39 -25.20
N TYR A 6 39.90 -17.46 -24.71
CA TYR A 6 39.20 -18.66 -24.24
C TYR A 6 38.35 -18.39 -22.99
N GLN A 7 38.88 -17.64 -22.02
CA GLN A 7 38.13 -17.26 -20.82
C GLN A 7 36.94 -16.34 -21.12
N GLN A 8 37.09 -15.39 -22.06
CA GLN A 8 35.99 -14.53 -22.49
C GLN A 8 34.87 -15.30 -23.20
N GLN A 9 35.21 -16.37 -23.94
CA GLN A 9 34.21 -17.23 -24.57
C GLN A 9 33.40 -18.01 -23.53
N GLN A 10 34.05 -18.61 -22.52
CA GLN A 10 33.33 -19.33 -21.45
C GLN A 10 32.41 -18.41 -20.63
N ILE A 11 32.80 -17.15 -20.40
CA ILE A 11 31.96 -16.18 -19.69
C ILE A 11 30.71 -15.83 -20.54
N LYS A 12 30.85 -15.70 -21.86
CA LYS A 12 29.71 -15.46 -22.76
C LYS A 12 28.76 -16.65 -22.79
N ASP A 13 29.29 -17.87 -22.86
CA ASP A 13 28.49 -19.10 -22.91
C ASP A 13 27.73 -19.33 -21.59
N LYS A 14 28.38 -19.08 -20.45
CA LYS A 14 27.74 -19.15 -19.13
C LYS A 14 26.64 -18.10 -18.97
N ARG A 15 26.89 -16.85 -19.40
CA ARG A 15 25.89 -15.76 -19.38
C ARG A 15 24.69 -16.04 -20.29
N SER A 16 24.91 -16.73 -21.41
CA SER A 16 23.86 -17.16 -22.33
C SER A 16 23.00 -18.28 -21.73
N SER A 17 23.63 -19.27 -21.09
CA SER A 17 22.94 -20.36 -20.38
C SER A 17 22.11 -19.84 -19.19
N ASP A 18 22.67 -18.92 -18.40
CA ASP A 18 21.97 -18.31 -17.27
C ASP A 18 20.76 -17.46 -17.72
N ASN A 19 20.90 -16.72 -18.82
CA ASN A 19 19.79 -15.98 -19.43
C ASN A 19 18.69 -16.90 -19.97
N TYR A 20 19.05 -18.02 -20.60
CA TYR A 20 18.09 -19.01 -21.10
C TYR A 20 17.33 -19.68 -19.96
N ASN A 21 18.02 -20.06 -18.88
CA ASN A 21 17.41 -20.67 -17.70
C ASN A 21 16.51 -19.67 -16.95
N ARG A 22 16.93 -18.40 -16.83
CA ARG A 22 16.11 -17.34 -16.24
C ARG A 22 14.84 -17.10 -17.07
N TYR A 23 14.94 -16.99 -18.40
CA TYR A 23 13.79 -16.86 -19.30
C TYR A 23 12.82 -18.05 -19.18
N ARG A 24 13.34 -19.28 -19.15
CA ARG A 24 12.55 -20.51 -19.00
C ARG A 24 11.82 -20.57 -17.65
N ASN A 25 12.48 -20.16 -16.57
CA ASN A 25 11.90 -20.15 -15.23
C ASN A 25 10.83 -19.06 -15.08
N THR A 26 11.06 -17.87 -15.66
CA THR A 26 10.06 -16.80 -15.73
C THR A 26 8.83 -17.26 -16.51
N ASN A 27 9.01 -17.85 -17.70
CA ASN A 27 7.88 -18.36 -18.49
C ASN A 27 7.12 -19.49 -17.78
N ARG A 28 7.83 -20.38 -17.05
CA ARG A 28 7.18 -21.44 -16.26
C ARG A 28 6.40 -20.86 -15.07
N ALA A 29 6.92 -19.82 -14.41
CA ALA A 29 6.23 -19.12 -13.34
C ALA A 29 4.99 -18.36 -13.86
N THR A 30 5.12 -17.65 -14.99
CA THR A 30 4.00 -16.95 -15.64
C THR A 30 2.93 -17.93 -16.15
N TYR A 31 3.33 -19.08 -16.71
CA TYR A 31 2.40 -20.15 -17.12
C TYR A 31 1.69 -20.79 -15.93
N ASN A 32 2.39 -21.02 -14.81
CA ASN A 32 1.77 -21.53 -13.60
C ASN A 32 0.82 -20.48 -12.97
N GLN A 33 1.20 -19.20 -12.97
CA GLN A 33 0.36 -18.10 -12.50
C GLN A 33 -0.90 -17.94 -13.34
N SER A 34 -0.81 -18.00 -14.68
CA SER A 34 -1.98 -17.92 -15.56
C SER A 34 -2.91 -19.13 -15.40
N LYS A 35 -2.37 -20.32 -15.16
CA LYS A 35 -3.17 -21.54 -14.88
C LYS A 35 -3.89 -21.45 -13.53
N VAL A 36 -3.27 -20.84 -12.51
CA VAL A 36 -3.89 -20.60 -11.19
C VAL A 36 -4.97 -19.52 -11.28
N LEU A 37 -4.70 -18.40 -11.95
CA LEU A 37 -5.68 -17.34 -12.19
C LEU A 37 -6.88 -17.86 -13.00
N SER A 38 -6.63 -18.64 -14.05
CA SER A 38 -7.68 -19.32 -14.83
C SER A 38 -8.53 -20.26 -13.98
N LYS A 39 -7.91 -21.01 -13.06
CA LYS A 39 -8.63 -21.90 -12.14
C LYS A 39 -9.49 -21.09 -11.15
N PHE A 40 -9.01 -19.93 -10.72
CA PHE A 40 -9.70 -19.01 -9.82
C PHE A 40 -10.88 -18.31 -10.50
N GLU A 41 -10.72 -17.83 -11.74
CA GLU A 41 -11.80 -17.23 -12.54
C GLU A 41 -12.92 -18.25 -12.82
N LYS A 42 -12.54 -19.50 -13.16
CA LYS A 42 -13.51 -20.60 -13.32
C LYS A 42 -14.24 -20.91 -12.00
N GLN A 43 -13.55 -20.86 -10.86
CA GLN A 43 -14.19 -21.04 -9.55
C GLN A 43 -15.16 -19.90 -9.22
N GLN A 44 -14.82 -18.64 -9.55
CA GLN A 44 -15.76 -17.53 -9.41
C GLN A 44 -16.99 -17.65 -10.31
N GLN A 45 -16.82 -18.11 -11.55
CA GLN A 45 -17.94 -18.28 -12.49
C GLN A 45 -18.90 -19.41 -12.04
N VAL A 46 -18.36 -20.51 -11.49
CA VAL A 46 -19.16 -21.58 -10.87
C VAL A 46 -19.88 -21.07 -9.61
N LEU A 47 -19.26 -20.20 -8.81
CA LEU A 47 -19.89 -19.59 -7.64
C LEU A 47 -21.08 -18.69 -8.02
N GLN A 48 -20.94 -17.88 -9.08
CA GLN A 48 -22.04 -17.05 -9.61
C GLN A 48 -23.23 -17.90 -10.09
N LEU A 49 -22.94 -19.04 -10.75
CA LEU A 49 -23.97 -19.99 -11.16
C LEU A 49 -24.63 -20.69 -9.96
N LYS A 50 -23.86 -21.08 -8.94
CA LYS A 50 -24.42 -21.66 -7.71
C LYS A 50 -25.30 -20.67 -6.96
N LEU A 51 -24.92 -19.39 -6.90
CA LEU A 51 -25.70 -18.32 -6.29
C LEU A 51 -27.00 -18.03 -7.07
N SER A 52 -26.99 -18.10 -8.41
CA SER A 52 -28.19 -17.91 -9.21
C SER A 52 -29.18 -19.07 -9.05
N VAL A 53 -28.68 -20.32 -9.00
CA VAL A 53 -29.49 -21.51 -8.71
C VAL A 53 -30.03 -21.46 -7.28
N TYR A 54 -29.22 -21.06 -6.30
CA TYR A 54 -29.65 -20.92 -4.91
C TYR A 54 -30.74 -19.86 -4.76
N ARG A 55 -30.59 -18.68 -5.37
CA ARG A 55 -31.64 -17.63 -5.41
C ARG A 55 -32.92 -18.13 -6.06
N SER A 56 -32.82 -18.85 -7.19
CA SER A 56 -33.97 -19.45 -7.88
C SER A 56 -34.69 -20.49 -7.02
N THR A 57 -33.94 -21.37 -6.36
CA THR A 57 -34.46 -22.44 -5.50
C THR A 57 -35.06 -21.87 -4.21
N TYR A 58 -34.45 -20.84 -3.64
CA TYR A 58 -34.95 -20.13 -2.47
C TYR A 58 -36.25 -19.39 -2.80
N SER A 59 -36.33 -18.67 -3.93
CA SER A 59 -37.58 -18.03 -4.39
C SER A 59 -38.70 -19.05 -4.64
N ARG A 60 -38.38 -20.23 -5.20
CA ARG A 60 -39.36 -21.32 -5.39
C ARG A 60 -39.81 -21.93 -4.06
N LYS A 61 -38.90 -22.14 -3.10
CA LYS A 61 -39.22 -22.65 -1.76
C LYS A 61 -40.02 -21.64 -0.93
N LEU A 62 -39.73 -20.34 -1.05
CA LEU A 62 -40.52 -19.26 -0.42
C LEU A 62 -41.94 -19.19 -1.02
N ALA A 63 -42.06 -19.34 -2.34
CA ALA A 63 -43.36 -19.37 -3.02
C ALA A 63 -44.19 -20.60 -2.65
N LEU A 64 -43.56 -21.78 -2.52
CA LEU A 64 -44.21 -23.01 -2.04
C LEU A 64 -44.60 -22.93 -0.55
N PHE A 65 -43.79 -22.28 0.30
CA PHE A 65 -44.10 -22.03 1.71
C PHE A 65 -45.30 -21.09 1.87
N ASN A 66 -45.38 -20.02 1.07
CA ASN A 66 -46.55 -19.12 1.04
C ASN A 66 -47.82 -19.81 0.50
N ARG A 67 -47.68 -20.70 -0.49
CA ARG A 67 -48.81 -21.47 -1.05
C ARG A 67 -49.35 -22.53 -0.09
N ASN A 68 -48.49 -23.18 0.69
CA ASN A 68 -48.89 -24.16 1.70
C ASN A 68 -49.48 -23.53 2.98
N ASN A 69 -49.10 -22.29 3.32
CA ASN A 69 -49.71 -21.53 4.42
C ASN A 69 -51.14 -21.04 4.10
N LEU A 70 -51.53 -20.92 2.82
CA LEU A 70 -52.90 -20.60 2.40
C LEU A 70 -53.86 -21.80 2.51
N LEU A 71 -53.35 -23.03 2.54
CA LEU A 71 -54.15 -24.26 2.64
C LEU A 71 -54.23 -24.84 4.06
N ALA A 72 -53.35 -24.42 4.98
CA ALA A 72 -53.32 -24.91 6.38
C ALA A 72 -54.13 -24.02 7.35
N GLY A 73 -55.11 -23.28 6.85
CA GLY A 73 -56.09 -22.54 7.63
C GLY A 73 -57.28 -23.40 8.04
N ALA A 74 -57.07 -24.55 8.68
CA ALA A 74 -58.12 -25.30 9.37
C ALA A 74 -57.55 -26.42 10.26
N GLY A 75 -57.50 -26.18 11.58
CA GLY A 75 -57.46 -27.23 12.61
C GLY A 75 -56.07 -27.75 13.06
N GLY A 76 -55.69 -27.50 14.33
CA GLY A 76 -54.57 -28.19 15.01
C GLY A 76 -53.51 -27.31 15.69
N GLY A 77 -53.90 -26.22 16.37
CA GLY A 77 -53.04 -25.09 16.74
C GLY A 77 -52.21 -25.14 18.04
N ARG A 78 -51.55 -26.24 18.42
CA ARG A 78 -50.53 -26.20 19.52
C ARG A 78 -49.29 -27.07 19.30
N LEU A 79 -49.43 -28.34 18.91
CA LEU A 79 -48.30 -29.25 18.65
C LEU A 79 -47.44 -28.82 17.44
N VAL A 80 -48.07 -28.27 16.39
CA VAL A 80 -47.38 -27.78 15.18
C VAL A 80 -46.57 -26.51 15.48
N GLY A 81 -47.04 -25.65 16.39
CA GLY A 81 -46.34 -24.45 16.82
C GLY A 81 -45.08 -24.75 17.63
N ALA A 82 -45.18 -25.68 18.59
CA ALA A 82 -44.04 -26.12 19.39
C ALA A 82 -42.96 -26.84 18.56
N PHE A 83 -43.37 -27.69 17.60
CA PHE A 83 -42.43 -28.37 16.70
C PHE A 83 -41.74 -27.39 15.73
N ARG A 84 -42.48 -26.38 15.22
CA ARG A 84 -41.89 -25.29 14.43
C ARG A 84 -40.89 -24.46 15.23
N LEU A 85 -41.21 -24.15 16.50
CA LEU A 85 -40.31 -23.41 17.39
C LEU A 85 -39.06 -24.22 17.73
N LEU A 86 -39.20 -25.52 18.01
CA LEU A 86 -38.08 -26.42 18.29
C LEU A 86 -37.16 -26.58 17.06
N LEU A 87 -37.72 -26.77 15.86
CA LEU A 87 -36.94 -26.84 14.63
C LEU A 87 -36.22 -25.52 14.32
N LEU A 88 -36.88 -24.38 14.55
CA LEU A 88 -36.25 -23.07 14.42
C LEU A 88 -35.12 -22.88 15.45
N LEU A 89 -35.32 -23.26 16.71
CA LEU A 89 -34.30 -23.19 17.75
C LEU A 89 -33.12 -24.12 17.44
N LEU A 90 -33.37 -25.36 17.01
CA LEU A 90 -32.31 -26.29 16.57
C LEU A 90 -31.57 -25.78 15.33
N PHE A 91 -32.27 -25.16 14.39
CA PHE A 91 -31.67 -24.54 13.20
C PHE A 91 -30.83 -23.32 13.58
N LEU A 92 -31.31 -22.45 14.48
CA LEU A 92 -30.56 -21.30 14.98
C LEU A 92 -29.34 -21.74 15.81
N LEU A 93 -29.47 -22.76 16.65
CA LEU A 93 -28.37 -23.36 17.40
C LEU A 93 -27.34 -24.00 16.47
N SER A 94 -27.78 -24.73 15.43
CA SER A 94 -26.90 -25.30 14.42
C SER A 94 -26.11 -24.22 13.67
N ASN A 95 -26.77 -23.15 13.20
CA ASN A 95 -26.09 -22.03 12.56
C ASN A 95 -25.16 -21.25 13.52
N CYS A 96 -25.50 -21.15 14.81
CA CYS A 96 -24.67 -20.54 15.85
C CYS A 96 -23.38 -21.34 16.09
N ILE A 97 -23.49 -22.67 16.16
CA ILE A 97 -22.34 -23.59 16.29
C ILE A 97 -21.47 -23.49 15.02
N VAL A 98 -22.04 -23.43 13.82
CA VAL A 98 -21.29 -23.28 12.57
C VAL A 98 -20.55 -21.94 12.49
N GLY A 99 -21.12 -20.84 13.00
CA GLY A 99 -20.46 -19.53 13.05
C GLY A 99 -19.29 -19.43 14.04
N ALA A 100 -19.33 -20.20 15.14
CA ALA A 100 -18.31 -20.16 16.19
C ALA A 100 -16.93 -20.71 15.75
N PHE A 101 -16.87 -21.44 14.63
CA PHE A 101 -15.63 -22.08 14.12
C PHE A 101 -15.17 -21.53 12.76
N GLU A 102 -15.77 -20.45 12.25
CA GLU A 102 -15.34 -19.85 10.99
C GLU A 102 -14.14 -18.90 11.21
N PRO A 103 -13.14 -18.87 10.30
CA PRO A 103 -12.08 -17.89 10.36
C PRO A 103 -12.60 -16.46 10.41
N ASP A 104 -12.05 -15.66 11.31
CA ASP A 104 -12.47 -14.27 11.47
C ASP A 104 -11.28 -13.35 11.75
N PHE A 105 -11.40 -12.12 11.26
CA PHE A 105 -10.38 -11.11 11.43
C PHE A 105 -10.52 -10.43 12.79
N VAL A 106 -9.48 -10.53 13.61
CA VAL A 106 -9.51 -10.00 14.97
C VAL A 106 -9.35 -8.48 14.98
N ILE A 107 -8.49 -7.95 14.10
CA ILE A 107 -8.19 -6.53 13.98
C ILE A 107 -8.22 -6.07 12.52
N PRO A 108 -8.57 -4.78 12.27
CA PRO A 108 -8.51 -4.20 10.94
C PRO A 108 -7.07 -4.17 10.41
N LEU A 109 -6.89 -4.43 9.11
CA LEU A 109 -5.59 -4.25 8.47
C LEU A 109 -5.32 -2.74 8.27
N GLU A 110 -4.23 -2.23 8.84
CA GLU A 110 -3.92 -0.79 8.88
C GLU A 110 -3.12 -0.31 7.67
N ASN A 111 -3.41 0.92 7.22
CA ASN A 111 -2.59 1.64 6.26
C ASN A 111 -1.27 2.06 6.92
N VAL A 112 -0.16 1.96 6.18
CA VAL A 112 1.16 2.32 6.68
C VAL A 112 1.85 3.28 5.72
N THR A 113 2.51 4.30 6.28
CA THR A 113 3.33 5.26 5.54
C THR A 113 4.78 5.08 5.96
N ILE A 114 5.64 4.69 5.02
CA ILE A 114 7.02 4.26 5.33
C ILE A 114 8.01 5.04 4.47
N ALA A 115 9.08 5.52 5.08
CA ALA A 115 10.15 6.19 4.35
C ALA A 115 10.92 5.20 3.46
N GLN A 116 11.27 5.61 2.24
CA GLN A 116 12.04 4.79 1.32
C GLN A 116 13.30 4.21 1.97
N GLY A 117 13.57 2.93 1.73
CA GLY A 117 14.71 2.21 2.28
C GLY A 117 14.50 1.64 3.68
N ARG A 118 13.39 1.96 4.36
CA ARG A 118 12.98 1.30 5.63
C ARG A 118 12.19 0.03 5.36
N ASP A 119 11.94 -0.75 6.40
CA ASP A 119 11.15 -1.97 6.30
C ASP A 119 9.67 -1.66 6.57
N ALA A 120 8.78 -2.26 5.79
CA ALA A 120 7.34 -2.20 6.00
C ALA A 120 6.81 -3.56 6.47
N THR A 121 5.82 -3.52 7.36
CA THR A 121 5.21 -4.72 7.94
C THR A 121 3.70 -4.57 7.92
N PHE A 122 3.01 -5.57 7.36
CA PHE A 122 1.57 -5.72 7.47
C PHE A 122 1.24 -6.91 8.37
N THR A 123 0.35 -6.71 9.34
CA THR A 123 -0.04 -7.74 10.31
C THR A 123 -1.51 -8.08 10.15
N CYS A 124 -1.79 -9.36 9.96
CA CYS A 124 -3.13 -9.89 9.80
C CYS A 124 -3.40 -10.97 10.86
N VAL A 125 -4.33 -10.69 11.77
CA VAL A 125 -4.66 -11.60 12.87
C VAL A 125 -5.97 -12.32 12.55
N VAL A 126 -5.92 -13.64 12.44
CA VAL A 126 -7.04 -14.49 12.02
C VAL A 126 -7.25 -15.64 13.01
N ASN A 127 -8.37 -15.63 13.72
CA ASN A 127 -8.75 -16.73 14.60
C ASN A 127 -9.40 -17.87 13.81
N ASN A 128 -9.56 -19.04 14.44
CA ASN A 128 -10.33 -20.18 13.93
C ASN A 128 -9.89 -20.71 12.55
N LEU A 129 -8.62 -20.52 12.16
CA LEU A 129 -8.07 -21.07 10.92
C LEU A 129 -8.12 -22.60 10.88
N GLY A 130 -8.02 -23.24 12.05
CA GLY A 130 -8.04 -24.70 12.24
C GLY A 130 -9.43 -25.34 12.35
N GLY A 131 -10.53 -24.59 12.18
CA GLY A 131 -11.89 -25.13 12.26
C GLY A 131 -12.10 -26.29 11.28
N HIS A 132 -12.68 -27.39 11.76
CA HIS A 132 -12.95 -28.60 10.98
C HIS A 132 -13.89 -28.26 9.81
N ARG A 133 -13.31 -28.03 8.61
CA ARG A 133 -14.11 -27.90 7.39
C ARG A 133 -14.44 -29.29 6.92
N VAL A 134 -15.67 -29.75 7.10
CA VAL A 134 -16.14 -30.90 6.32
C VAL A 134 -16.41 -30.38 4.92
N SER A 135 -15.40 -30.46 4.05
CA SER A 135 -15.61 -30.32 2.61
C SER A 135 -16.73 -31.29 2.19
N GLY A 136 -17.50 -30.98 1.14
CA GLY A 136 -18.58 -31.87 0.69
C GLY A 136 -18.14 -33.29 0.28
N ASP A 137 -16.83 -33.57 0.28
CA ASP A 137 -16.17 -34.86 0.07
C ASP A 137 -15.64 -35.52 1.36
N GLY A 138 -15.90 -34.95 2.55
CA GLY A 138 -15.41 -35.45 3.84
C GLY A 138 -13.97 -35.08 4.18
N SER A 139 -13.24 -34.36 3.32
CA SER A 139 -11.87 -33.92 3.62
C SER A 139 -11.88 -32.66 4.50
N SER A 140 -11.07 -32.65 5.57
CA SER A 140 -10.89 -31.45 6.39
C SER A 140 -9.47 -30.90 6.28
N ALA A 141 -9.37 -29.70 5.69
CA ALA A 141 -8.13 -28.94 5.61
C ALA A 141 -8.35 -27.57 6.27
N PRO A 142 -7.40 -27.09 7.08
CA PRO A 142 -7.48 -25.78 7.69
C PRO A 142 -7.47 -24.67 6.63
N ALA A 143 -8.09 -23.55 6.96
CA ALA A 143 -8.02 -22.36 6.12
C ALA A 143 -6.58 -21.82 6.07
N LYS A 144 -6.21 -21.21 4.95
CA LYS A 144 -4.90 -20.63 4.68
C LYS A 144 -5.03 -19.14 4.42
N VAL A 145 -4.06 -18.40 4.92
CA VAL A 145 -3.90 -16.96 4.67
C VAL A 145 -3.03 -16.75 3.44
N ALA A 146 -3.37 -15.76 2.62
CA ALA A 146 -2.58 -15.34 1.47
C ALA A 146 -2.40 -13.82 1.49
N TRP A 147 -1.21 -13.38 1.10
CA TRP A 147 -0.89 -11.98 0.88
C TRP A 147 -0.92 -11.67 -0.61
N ILE A 148 -1.65 -10.63 -0.99
CA ILE A 148 -1.88 -10.24 -2.38
C ILE A 148 -1.61 -8.75 -2.52
N LYS A 149 -0.83 -8.35 -3.54
CA LYS A 149 -0.78 -6.97 -4.00
C LYS A 149 -2.00 -6.75 -4.89
N ALA A 150 -3.04 -6.15 -4.33
CA ALA A 150 -4.40 -6.13 -4.85
C ALA A 150 -4.53 -5.33 -6.15
N ASP A 151 -3.88 -4.17 -6.21
CA ASP A 151 -3.81 -3.33 -7.40
C ASP A 151 -3.04 -3.98 -8.56
N ALA A 152 -1.96 -4.72 -8.24
CA ALA A 152 -1.20 -5.49 -9.21
C ALA A 152 -1.79 -6.88 -9.52
N LYS A 153 -2.87 -7.28 -8.83
CA LYS A 153 -3.48 -8.62 -8.91
C LYS A 153 -2.45 -9.76 -8.76
N ALA A 154 -1.44 -9.56 -7.92
CA ALA A 154 -0.30 -10.46 -7.78
C ALA A 154 -0.30 -11.14 -6.41
N ILE A 155 -0.25 -12.47 -6.40
CA ILE A 155 -0.07 -13.25 -5.18
C ILE A 155 1.39 -13.09 -4.73
N LEU A 156 1.57 -12.57 -3.52
CA LEU A 156 2.89 -12.36 -2.92
C LEU A 156 3.33 -13.61 -2.16
N ALA A 157 2.44 -14.13 -1.32
CA ALA A 157 2.70 -15.29 -0.48
C ALA A 157 1.41 -16.06 -0.19
N ILE A 158 1.54 -17.35 0.05
CA ILE A 158 0.46 -18.22 0.53
C ILE A 158 1.02 -18.98 1.74
N HIS A 159 0.35 -18.83 2.89
CA HIS A 159 0.77 -19.43 4.14
C HIS A 159 2.22 -18.99 4.47
N GLU A 160 3.14 -19.92 4.64
CA GLU A 160 4.55 -19.67 4.95
C GLU A 160 5.43 -19.44 3.70
N HIS A 161 4.88 -19.58 2.50
CA HIS A 161 5.66 -19.58 1.28
C HIS A 161 5.47 -18.30 0.47
N VAL A 162 6.56 -17.58 0.24
CA VAL A 162 6.62 -16.49 -0.73
C VAL A 162 6.57 -17.08 -2.15
N ILE A 163 5.65 -16.57 -2.98
CA ILE A 163 5.41 -17.05 -4.35
C ILE A 163 6.10 -16.14 -5.38
N THR A 164 6.23 -14.86 -5.06
CA THR A 164 6.87 -13.86 -5.92
C THR A 164 8.40 -13.97 -5.90
N ASN A 165 9.06 -13.55 -6.99
CA ASN A 165 10.53 -13.51 -7.12
C ASN A 165 11.13 -12.22 -6.52
N ASN A 166 10.63 -11.77 -5.38
CA ASN A 166 11.11 -10.57 -4.71
C ASN A 166 11.78 -10.94 -3.40
N ASP A 167 13.12 -10.99 -3.40
CA ASP A 167 13.95 -11.39 -2.26
C ASP A 167 13.83 -10.46 -1.04
N ARG A 168 13.18 -9.30 -1.21
CA ARG A 168 12.89 -8.37 -0.12
C ARG A 168 11.63 -8.75 0.66
N LEU A 169 10.77 -9.59 0.09
CA LEU A 169 9.56 -10.06 0.73
C LEU A 169 9.82 -11.31 1.57
N SER A 170 9.26 -11.31 2.77
CA SER A 170 9.19 -12.50 3.61
C SER A 170 7.86 -12.54 4.33
N VAL A 171 7.45 -13.73 4.74
CA VAL A 171 6.28 -13.92 5.59
C VAL A 171 6.72 -14.59 6.87
N THR A 172 6.15 -14.13 7.98
CA THR A 172 6.32 -14.73 9.30
C THR A 172 4.94 -14.98 9.86
N HIS A 173 4.79 -16.04 10.65
CA HIS A 173 3.58 -16.27 11.41
C HIS A 173 3.97 -16.67 12.84
N ASN A 174 3.09 -16.40 13.80
CA ASN A 174 3.19 -16.97 15.12
C ASN A 174 2.29 -18.21 15.24
N ASP A 175 2.54 -19.04 16.25
CA ASP A 175 1.87 -20.34 16.42
C ASP A 175 0.34 -20.25 16.69
N PHE A 176 -0.25 -19.05 16.78
CA PHE A 176 -1.59 -18.89 17.34
C PHE A 176 -2.63 -18.23 16.43
N ASN A 177 -2.29 -17.26 15.56
CA ASN A 177 -3.25 -16.60 14.64
C ASN A 177 -2.68 -15.47 13.77
N THR A 178 -1.43 -15.05 13.96
CA THR A 178 -0.90 -13.82 13.37
C THR A 178 -0.06 -14.13 12.15
N TRP A 179 -0.41 -13.50 11.03
CA TRP A 179 0.27 -13.61 9.73
C TRP A 179 0.84 -12.27 9.36
N THR A 180 2.13 -12.23 9.07
CA THR A 180 2.85 -10.97 8.86
C THR A 180 3.55 -11.00 7.51
N LEU A 181 3.35 -9.95 6.71
CA LEU A 181 4.11 -9.70 5.48
C LEU A 181 5.16 -8.63 5.78
N ASN A 182 6.42 -8.96 5.53
CA ASN A 182 7.54 -8.04 5.70
C ASN A 182 8.14 -7.69 4.34
N ILE A 183 8.31 -6.39 4.08
CA ILE A 183 8.92 -5.84 2.88
C ILE A 183 10.17 -5.09 3.30
N ARG A 184 11.34 -5.66 3.03
CA ARG A 184 12.63 -5.03 3.36
C ARG A 184 12.95 -3.89 2.39
N SER A 185 13.53 -2.82 2.91
CA SER A 185 14.05 -1.69 2.15
C SER A 185 13.07 -1.25 1.05
N VAL A 186 11.94 -0.70 1.46
CA VAL A 186 10.83 -0.34 0.57
C VAL A 186 11.26 0.66 -0.50
N LYS A 187 10.67 0.51 -1.68
CA LYS A 187 10.89 1.34 -2.85
C LYS A 187 9.58 1.98 -3.30
N MET A 188 9.67 3.01 -4.12
CA MET A 188 8.49 3.69 -4.66
C MET A 188 7.54 2.73 -5.40
N GLU A 189 8.05 1.70 -6.07
CA GLU A 189 7.21 0.69 -6.72
C GLU A 189 6.45 -0.23 -5.77
N ASP A 190 6.81 -0.26 -4.48
CA ASP A 190 6.12 -1.03 -3.46
C ASP A 190 4.84 -0.34 -2.97
N SER A 191 4.70 0.98 -3.16
CA SER A 191 3.45 1.68 -2.87
C SER A 191 2.28 1.01 -3.56
N GLY A 192 1.13 0.99 -2.88
CA GLY A 192 -0.07 0.38 -3.40
C GLY A 192 -0.92 -0.34 -2.37
N LYS A 193 -1.92 -1.07 -2.86
CA LYS A 193 -2.92 -1.74 -2.03
C LYS A 193 -2.53 -3.20 -1.77
N TYR A 194 -2.36 -3.55 -0.51
CA TYR A 194 -2.08 -4.90 -0.02
C TYR A 194 -3.34 -5.52 0.58
N MET A 195 -3.46 -6.83 0.45
CA MET A 195 -4.62 -7.59 0.91
C MET A 195 -4.19 -8.84 1.67
N CYS A 196 -4.78 -9.00 2.85
CA CYS A 196 -4.78 -10.28 3.56
C CYS A 196 -6.08 -11.01 3.22
N GLN A 197 -5.97 -12.18 2.60
CA GLN A 197 -7.12 -12.99 2.17
C GLN A 197 -7.10 -14.36 2.85
N VAL A 198 -8.25 -14.81 3.31
CA VAL A 198 -8.45 -16.16 3.86
C VAL A 198 -9.33 -16.94 2.89
N ASN A 199 -8.95 -18.18 2.58
CA ASN A 199 -9.69 -19.05 1.64
C ASN A 199 -11.00 -19.61 2.23
N THR A 200 -11.80 -18.78 2.91
CA THR A 200 -13.13 -19.15 3.42
C THR A 200 -14.16 -19.29 2.30
N ASP A 201 -15.34 -19.83 2.61
CA ASP A 201 -16.50 -19.86 1.69
C ASP A 201 -17.72 -19.28 2.44
N PRO A 202 -18.10 -18.02 2.19
CA PRO A 202 -17.52 -17.09 1.21
C PRO A 202 -16.12 -16.60 1.60
N MET A 203 -15.33 -16.14 0.61
CA MET A 203 -13.98 -15.63 0.82
C MET A 203 -13.97 -14.38 1.71
N LYS A 204 -13.16 -14.38 2.77
CA LYS A 204 -12.94 -13.23 3.65
C LYS A 204 -11.62 -12.55 3.29
N MET A 205 -11.62 -11.21 3.30
CA MET A 205 -10.42 -10.42 3.00
C MET A 205 -10.41 -9.07 3.72
N GLN A 206 -9.22 -8.53 3.94
CA GLN A 206 -8.99 -7.15 4.38
C GLN A 206 -7.94 -6.49 3.49
N THR A 207 -7.98 -5.17 3.38
CA THR A 207 -7.05 -4.42 2.53
C THR A 207 -6.51 -3.18 3.22
N ALA A 208 -5.25 -2.88 2.97
CA ALA A 208 -4.58 -1.66 3.42
C ALA A 208 -3.65 -1.10 2.34
N THR A 209 -3.26 0.16 2.49
CA THR A 209 -2.36 0.85 1.57
C THR A 209 -0.98 1.02 2.21
N LEU A 210 0.06 0.71 1.44
CA LEU A 210 1.43 1.15 1.72
C LEU A 210 1.68 2.44 0.95
N GLU A 211 1.99 3.52 1.66
CA GLU A 211 2.46 4.78 1.08
C GLU A 211 3.96 4.92 1.32
N VAL A 212 4.76 4.93 0.26
CA VAL A 212 6.20 5.14 0.36
C VAL A 212 6.54 6.61 0.19
N VAL A 213 7.19 7.20 1.20
CA VAL A 213 7.56 8.62 1.25
C VAL A 213 9.07 8.82 1.25
N ILE A 214 9.53 10.00 0.84
CA ILE A 214 10.94 10.38 0.80
C ILE A 214 11.08 11.74 1.50
N PRO A 215 11.87 11.85 2.59
CA PRO A 215 12.15 13.12 3.25
C PRO A 215 12.70 14.18 2.28
N PRO A 216 12.51 15.47 2.58
CA PRO A 216 13.03 16.54 1.74
C PRO A 216 14.56 16.58 1.83
N ASP A 217 15.21 16.81 0.70
CA ASP A 217 16.66 16.92 0.59
C ASP A 217 17.01 18.07 -0.37
N ILE A 218 17.85 19.01 0.08
CA ILE A 218 18.21 20.20 -0.70
C ILE A 218 19.27 19.82 -1.73
N ILE A 219 18.99 20.12 -3.00
CA ILE A 219 19.92 19.88 -4.10
C ILE A 219 20.92 21.04 -4.08
N ASN A 220 22.10 20.77 -3.52
CA ASN A 220 23.11 21.80 -3.25
C ASN A 220 23.64 22.44 -4.53
N GLU A 221 23.75 21.66 -5.60
CA GLU A 221 24.27 22.07 -6.92
C GLU A 221 23.30 23.02 -7.63
N GLU A 222 22.00 22.96 -7.31
CA GLU A 222 20.96 23.80 -7.91
C GLU A 222 20.46 24.91 -6.97
N THR A 223 21.00 24.98 -5.76
CA THR A 223 20.64 25.96 -4.73
C THR A 223 21.78 26.96 -4.57
N SER A 224 21.45 28.25 -4.64
CA SER A 224 22.43 29.33 -4.52
C SER A 224 23.23 29.25 -3.22
N GLY A 225 24.46 29.75 -3.25
CA GLY A 225 25.32 29.94 -2.07
C GLY A 225 25.23 31.36 -1.53
N ASP A 226 26.28 31.76 -0.82
CA ASP A 226 26.47 33.16 -0.40
C ASP A 226 26.57 34.07 -1.63
N MET A 227 26.02 35.28 -1.50
CA MET A 227 25.90 36.22 -2.61
C MET A 227 26.33 37.63 -2.17
N MET A 228 27.05 38.31 -3.06
CA MET A 228 27.46 39.70 -2.90
C MET A 228 26.87 40.53 -4.05
N VAL A 229 26.23 41.65 -3.73
CA VAL A 229 25.55 42.52 -4.70
C VAL A 229 25.84 44.01 -4.43
N PRO A 230 25.88 44.87 -5.45
CA PRO A 230 26.03 46.30 -5.25
C PRO A 230 24.77 46.92 -4.64
N GLU A 231 24.93 47.98 -3.86
CA GLU A 231 23.82 48.77 -3.31
C GLU A 231 22.92 49.34 -4.42
N GLY A 232 21.62 49.08 -4.34
CA GLY A 232 20.63 49.37 -5.36
C GLY A 232 20.53 48.32 -6.47
N GLY A 233 21.35 47.26 -6.44
CA GLY A 233 21.27 46.11 -7.33
C GLY A 233 20.11 45.15 -7.00
N SER A 234 20.14 43.97 -7.63
CA SER A 234 19.14 42.91 -7.41
C SER A 234 19.82 41.60 -7.04
N ALA A 235 19.31 40.92 -6.02
CA ALA A 235 19.74 39.59 -5.59
C ALA A 235 18.68 38.55 -5.97
N LYS A 236 19.12 37.41 -6.51
CA LYS A 236 18.26 36.29 -6.93
C LYS A 236 18.75 35.02 -6.27
N LEU A 237 18.09 34.62 -5.19
CA LEU A 237 18.42 33.42 -4.42
C LEU A 237 17.51 32.28 -4.88
N VAL A 238 18.09 31.15 -5.27
CA VAL A 238 17.36 29.96 -5.70
C VAL A 238 17.58 28.84 -4.70
N CYS A 239 16.54 28.08 -4.39
CA CYS A 239 16.61 26.89 -3.55
C CYS A 239 15.71 25.81 -4.12
N ARG A 240 16.31 24.64 -4.38
CA ARG A 240 15.64 23.47 -4.92
C ARG A 240 15.85 22.28 -4.00
N ALA A 241 14.79 21.51 -3.82
CA ALA A 241 14.81 20.31 -3.01
C ALA A 241 14.05 19.18 -3.70
N ARG A 242 14.51 17.96 -3.48
CA ARG A 242 13.85 16.71 -3.88
C ARG A 242 13.19 16.06 -2.67
N GLY A 243 12.24 15.17 -2.92
CA GLY A 243 11.48 14.46 -1.90
C GLY A 243 10.14 13.99 -2.44
N HIS A 244 9.46 13.13 -1.69
CA HIS A 244 8.13 12.65 -2.01
C HIS A 244 7.25 12.64 -0.74
N PRO A 245 6.16 13.42 -0.68
CA PRO A 245 5.67 14.34 -1.72
C PRO A 245 6.66 15.46 -2.09
N ARG A 246 6.41 16.19 -3.20
CA ARG A 246 7.32 17.27 -3.64
C ARG A 246 7.45 18.33 -2.52
N PRO A 247 8.68 18.70 -2.10
CA PRO A 247 8.86 19.69 -1.04
C PRO A 247 8.38 21.09 -1.42
N ARG A 248 7.75 21.77 -0.46
CA ARG A 248 7.47 23.20 -0.49
C ARG A 248 8.68 23.96 0.05
N ILE A 249 9.08 25.03 -0.65
CA ILE A 249 10.19 25.90 -0.24
C ILE A 249 9.63 27.17 0.39
N THR A 250 10.15 27.51 1.57
CA THR A 250 9.84 28.76 2.27
C THR A 250 11.14 29.47 2.65
N TRP A 251 11.22 30.75 2.33
CA TRP A 251 12.31 31.64 2.70
C TRP A 251 11.99 32.39 3.98
N ARG A 252 13.00 32.54 4.84
CA ARG A 252 12.96 33.41 6.02
C ARG A 252 14.31 34.09 6.21
N ARG A 253 14.33 35.22 6.91
CA ARG A 253 15.59 35.75 7.44
C ARG A 253 15.93 35.00 8.72
N GLU A 254 17.22 34.72 8.91
CA GLU A 254 17.72 34.09 10.14
C GLU A 254 17.52 35.00 11.36
N ASP A 255 17.60 36.32 11.16
CA ASP A 255 17.40 37.34 12.20
C ASP A 255 15.93 37.61 12.55
N GLY A 256 14.98 36.87 11.97
CA GLY A 256 13.55 37.01 12.22
C GLY A 256 12.91 38.29 11.66
N ARG A 257 13.67 39.16 10.98
CA ARG A 257 13.11 40.35 10.34
C ARG A 257 12.29 39.98 9.10
N GLU A 258 11.40 40.88 8.71
CA GLU A 258 10.63 40.74 7.48
C GLU A 258 11.53 40.79 6.24
N ILE A 259 11.24 39.92 5.27
CA ILE A 259 11.78 40.01 3.92
C ILE A 259 11.09 41.17 3.21
N ILE A 260 11.87 42.14 2.73
CA ILE A 260 11.37 43.28 1.96
C ILE A 260 11.57 42.99 0.48
N ALA A 261 10.52 42.55 -0.21
CA ALA A 261 10.52 42.37 -1.66
C ALA A 261 9.87 43.57 -2.33
N ARG A 262 10.61 44.20 -3.25
CA ARG A 262 10.15 45.33 -4.07
C ARG A 262 9.79 44.79 -5.45
N ASN A 263 8.51 44.89 -5.84
CA ASN A 263 8.09 44.60 -7.20
C ASN A 263 8.27 45.85 -8.08
N GLY A 264 8.36 45.66 -9.41
CA GLY A 264 8.60 46.74 -10.38
C GLY A 264 7.58 47.90 -10.36
N SER A 265 6.43 47.72 -9.70
CA SER A 265 5.36 48.72 -9.52
C SER A 265 5.53 49.66 -8.31
N HIS A 266 6.74 49.79 -7.75
CA HIS A 266 7.01 50.54 -6.50
C HIS A 266 6.32 50.00 -5.22
N HIS A 267 5.56 48.91 -5.33
CA HIS A 267 4.93 48.28 -4.16
C HIS A 267 5.96 47.51 -3.34
N LYS A 268 6.08 47.86 -2.05
CA LYS A 268 6.92 47.16 -1.07
C LYS A 268 6.06 46.10 -0.39
N SER A 269 6.36 44.83 -0.64
CA SER A 269 5.81 43.72 0.12
C SER A 269 6.75 43.37 1.27
N LYS A 270 6.20 43.23 2.47
CA LYS A 270 6.91 42.78 3.65
C LYS A 270 6.26 41.50 4.12
N ALA A 271 7.07 40.47 4.38
CA ALA A 271 6.57 39.21 4.89
C ALA A 271 7.63 38.55 5.78
N ILE A 272 7.21 37.95 6.88
CA ILE A 272 8.07 37.12 7.75
C ILE A 272 8.60 35.89 6.99
N SER A 273 7.81 35.37 6.05
CA SER A 273 8.19 34.26 5.20
C SER A 273 7.65 34.43 3.79
N VAL A 274 8.41 33.94 2.80
CA VAL A 274 8.05 33.99 1.38
C VAL A 274 8.12 32.59 0.81
N GLU A 275 7.03 32.11 0.19
CA GLU A 275 7.02 30.82 -0.47
C GLU A 275 7.54 30.91 -1.91
N GLY A 276 8.21 29.84 -2.37
CA GLY A 276 8.69 29.69 -3.73
C GLY A 276 10.15 29.25 -3.80
N GLU A 277 10.53 28.58 -4.88
CA GLU A 277 11.92 28.12 -5.11
C GLU A 277 12.90 29.29 -5.34
N MET A 278 12.39 30.50 -5.55
CA MET A 278 13.21 31.67 -5.88
C MET A 278 12.77 32.90 -5.11
N LEU A 279 13.71 33.50 -4.39
CA LEU A 279 13.55 34.78 -3.73
C LEU A 279 14.28 35.87 -4.54
N THR A 280 13.52 36.85 -5.03
CA THR A 280 14.06 38.01 -5.75
C THR A 280 13.97 39.25 -4.88
N LEU A 281 15.11 39.87 -4.62
CA LEU A 281 15.21 41.14 -3.90
C LEU A 281 15.72 42.19 -4.87
N SER A 282 14.91 43.20 -5.17
CA SER A 282 15.31 44.30 -6.05
C SER A 282 15.61 45.58 -5.26
N LYS A 283 16.47 46.44 -5.82
CA LYS A 283 16.90 47.70 -5.21
C LYS A 283 17.37 47.49 -3.77
N VAL A 284 18.26 46.51 -3.56
CA VAL A 284 18.76 46.10 -2.24
C VAL A 284 19.57 47.21 -1.56
N THR A 285 19.35 47.43 -0.28
CA THR A 285 20.13 48.36 0.56
C THR A 285 20.92 47.57 1.59
N ARG A 286 21.78 48.23 2.36
CA ARG A 286 22.50 47.59 3.47
C ARG A 286 21.57 47.00 4.53
N SER A 287 20.33 47.49 4.65
CA SER A 287 19.36 46.94 5.61
C SER A 287 18.89 45.52 5.26
N GLU A 288 18.95 45.13 3.99
CA GLU A 288 18.65 43.78 3.52
C GLU A 288 19.81 42.79 3.69
N MET A 289 21.02 43.24 4.04
CA MET A 289 22.13 42.32 4.38
C MET A 289 21.72 41.36 5.50
N GLY A 290 22.29 40.16 5.47
CA GLY A 290 22.11 39.15 6.52
C GLY A 290 22.05 37.75 5.96
N ALA A 291 21.71 36.80 6.83
CA ALA A 291 21.51 35.42 6.42
C ALA A 291 20.05 35.14 6.12
N TYR A 292 19.83 34.51 4.98
CA TYR A 292 18.55 34.00 4.52
C TYR A 292 18.59 32.48 4.62
N MET A 293 17.49 31.89 5.08
CA MET A 293 17.32 30.45 5.11
C MET A 293 16.26 30.07 4.10
N CYS A 294 16.58 29.15 3.19
CA CYS A 294 15.54 28.38 2.52
C CYS A 294 15.24 27.12 3.33
N ILE A 295 13.97 26.83 3.52
CA ILE A 295 13.46 25.69 4.27
C ILE A 295 12.67 24.83 3.30
N ALA A 296 13.00 23.53 3.21
CA ALA A 296 12.28 22.58 2.39
C ALA A 296 11.52 21.59 3.29
N SER A 297 10.20 21.50 3.09
CA SER A 297 9.34 20.59 3.84
C SER A 297 8.28 19.95 2.94
N ASN A 298 8.06 18.65 3.11
CA ASN A 298 6.96 17.91 2.46
C ASN A 298 6.07 17.16 3.46
N GLY A 299 6.14 17.51 4.75
CA GLY A 299 5.43 16.81 5.83
C GLY A 299 6.13 15.53 6.32
N VAL A 300 7.23 15.11 5.68
CA VAL A 300 8.04 13.96 6.11
C VAL A 300 9.29 14.47 6.84
N PRO A 301 9.51 14.12 8.11
CA PRO A 301 10.70 14.52 8.84
C PRO A 301 12.00 13.89 8.29
N PRO A 302 13.15 14.56 8.39
CA PRO A 302 13.32 15.92 8.91
C PRO A 302 13.01 16.99 7.87
N THR A 303 12.48 18.13 8.31
CA THR A 303 12.52 19.37 7.51
C THR A 303 13.98 19.82 7.41
N VAL A 304 14.46 20.12 6.20
CA VAL A 304 15.84 20.56 5.96
C VAL A 304 15.89 22.04 5.60
N SER A 305 17.03 22.68 5.83
CA SER A 305 17.22 24.09 5.47
C SER A 305 18.66 24.38 5.06
N LYS A 306 18.84 25.36 4.18
CA LYS A 306 20.15 25.87 3.77
C LYS A 306 20.23 27.36 4.05
N ARG A 307 21.35 27.75 4.67
CA ARG A 307 21.67 29.13 5.04
C ARG A 307 22.53 29.78 3.96
N MET A 308 22.20 31.01 3.59
CA MET A 308 22.85 31.78 2.53
C MET A 308 23.04 33.23 3.00
N LYS A 309 24.27 33.74 2.96
CA LYS A 309 24.60 35.10 3.37
C LYS A 309 24.49 36.06 2.19
N LEU A 310 23.68 37.11 2.34
CA LEU A 310 23.61 38.24 1.42
C LEU A 310 24.46 39.39 1.95
N GLN A 311 25.45 39.81 1.15
CA GLN A 311 26.29 40.98 1.41
C GLN A 311 26.02 42.07 0.36
N VAL A 312 26.01 43.33 0.80
CA VAL A 312 25.75 44.49 -0.06
C VAL A 312 26.96 45.43 -0.07
N HIS A 313 27.68 45.56 -1.18
CA HIS A 313 28.82 46.48 -1.23
C HIS A 313 28.41 47.86 -1.75
N CYS A 314 29.20 48.88 -1.41
CA CYS A 314 29.02 50.22 -1.98
C CYS A 314 29.16 50.17 -3.51
N LYS A 315 28.41 51.05 -4.18
CA LYS A 315 28.59 51.32 -5.61
C LYS A 315 29.92 52.01 -5.87
#